data_AF-A0A239PVT4-F1
#
_entry.id   AF-A0A239PVT4-F1
#
_cell.length_a   1.000
_cell.length_b   1.000
_cell.length_c   1.000
_cell.angle_alpha   90.00
_cell.angle_beta   90.00
_cell.angle_gamma   90.00
#
_symmetry.space_group_name_H-M   'P 1'
#
loop_
_entity.id
_entity.type
_entity.pdbx_description
1 polymer ?
#
loop_
_entity_poly.entity_id
_entity_poly.type
_entity_poly.pdbx_seq_one_letter_code
_entity_poly.pdbx_strand_id
1 'polypeptide(L)'
;MEGGIDAVKIQPLARQLKLSRTSFYWFFADREALLGALIDSWEQRTTDPLIKATQDYADSAAEAMLNVLACFLSDMFDSKLEFAVRSWALQDDKVTERVKDADERRLSALREMLIRWGQREQDADIRARTIYLTQIGYISMRAQEDMETRLQRIPTYVEIYTGHTAEPRELARFRARVESLTSQNP
;
A
#
# COMPACT_ATOMS: atom_id res chain seq x y z
N MET A 1 17.68 -4.23 -14.80
CA MET A 1 18.60 -4.94 -13.89
C MET A 1 17.95 -6.26 -13.57
N GLU A 2 18.42 -7.32 -14.21
CA GLU A 2 18.00 -8.70 -13.95
C GLU A 2 18.72 -9.18 -12.70
N GLY A 3 17.98 -9.33 -11.61
CA GLY A 3 18.51 -9.68 -10.30
C GLY A 3 17.45 -9.38 -9.26
N GLY A 4 16.38 -10.20 -9.24
CA GLY A 4 15.34 -10.15 -8.22
C GLY A 4 15.88 -10.55 -6.84
N ILE A 5 15.04 -11.16 -6.00
CA ILE A 5 15.38 -11.60 -4.64
C ILE A 5 16.65 -12.46 -4.55
N ASP A 6 17.05 -13.13 -5.63
CA ASP A 6 18.30 -13.90 -5.75
C ASP A 6 19.56 -13.05 -5.57
N ALA A 7 19.46 -11.73 -5.78
CA ALA A 7 20.51 -10.77 -5.49
C ALA A 7 20.64 -10.44 -3.99
N VAL A 8 19.63 -10.76 -3.17
CA VAL A 8 19.67 -10.61 -1.70
C VAL A 8 20.48 -11.76 -1.11
N LYS A 9 21.81 -11.63 -1.26
CA LYS A 9 22.79 -12.46 -0.58
C LYS A 9 23.18 -11.76 0.73
N ILE A 10 23.32 -12.55 1.80
CA ILE A 10 23.66 -12.05 3.15
C ILE A 10 24.93 -11.17 3.13
N GLN A 11 25.96 -11.56 2.38
CA GLN A 11 27.23 -10.82 2.35
C GLN A 11 27.13 -9.42 1.70
N PRO A 12 26.54 -9.26 0.50
CA PRO A 12 26.25 -7.94 -0.07
C PRO A 12 25.42 -7.06 0.86
N LEU A 13 24.38 -7.61 1.51
CA LEU A 13 23.52 -6.84 2.42
C LEU A 13 24.26 -6.44 3.70
N ALA A 14 25.01 -7.35 4.32
CA ALA A 14 25.84 -7.04 5.49
C ALA A 14 26.87 -5.93 5.18
N ARG A 15 27.47 -5.94 3.98
CA ARG A 15 28.38 -4.87 3.53
C ARG A 15 27.67 -3.54 3.35
N GLN A 16 26.48 -3.52 2.74
CA GLN A 16 25.67 -2.29 2.61
C GLN A 16 25.28 -1.73 3.98
N LEU A 17 24.95 -2.59 4.93
CA LEU A 17 24.64 -2.23 6.32
C LEU A 17 25.89 -1.93 7.16
N LYS A 18 27.09 -2.02 6.59
CA LYS A 18 28.40 -1.85 7.27
C LYS A 18 28.56 -2.77 8.50
N LEU A 19 27.93 -3.94 8.47
CA LEU A 19 28.01 -4.95 9.52
C LEU A 19 29.06 -6.02 9.19
N SER A 20 29.74 -6.53 10.21
CA SER A 20 30.54 -7.75 10.07
C SER A 20 29.61 -8.97 9.87
N ARG A 21 30.15 -10.08 9.33
CA ARG A 21 29.37 -11.34 9.21
C ARG A 21 28.83 -11.79 10.57
N THR A 22 29.65 -11.73 11.62
CA THR A 22 29.24 -12.09 12.99
C THR A 22 28.18 -11.15 13.54
N SER A 23 28.30 -9.85 13.30
CA SER A 23 27.29 -8.85 13.70
C SER A 23 25.97 -9.05 12.96
N PHE A 24 26.01 -9.46 11.69
CA PHE A 24 24.80 -9.77 10.91
C PHE A 24 24.04 -10.96 11.48
N TYR A 25 24.75 -12.05 11.84
CA TYR A 25 24.14 -13.24 12.45
C TYR A 25 23.54 -12.98 13.84
N TRP A 26 23.96 -11.89 14.50
CA TRP A 26 23.33 -11.42 15.73
C TRP A 26 21.90 -10.88 15.50
N PHE A 27 21.63 -10.32 14.32
CA PHE A 27 20.30 -9.82 13.93
C PHE A 27 19.45 -10.89 13.23
N PHE A 28 20.07 -11.73 12.39
CA PHE A 28 19.36 -12.76 11.63
C PHE A 28 20.14 -14.07 11.67
N ALA A 29 19.54 -15.11 12.26
CA ALA A 29 20.18 -16.41 12.43
C ALA A 29 20.59 -17.06 11.09
N ASP A 30 19.83 -16.80 10.03
CA ASP A 30 20.10 -17.28 8.67
C ASP A 30 19.40 -16.40 7.61
N ARG A 31 19.46 -16.85 6.35
CA ARG A 31 18.81 -16.17 5.22
C ARG A 31 17.29 -16.21 5.33
N GLU A 32 16.72 -17.30 5.83
CA GLU A 32 15.26 -17.44 5.94
C GLU A 32 14.71 -16.48 6.99
N ALA A 33 15.41 -16.32 8.13
CA ALA A 33 15.06 -15.35 9.16
C ALA A 33 15.08 -13.90 8.63
N LEU A 34 16.08 -13.54 7.81
CA LEU A 34 16.14 -12.25 7.13
C LEU A 34 14.95 -12.06 6.17
N LEU A 35 14.69 -13.05 5.32
CA LEU A 35 13.60 -12.99 4.34
C LEU A 35 12.24 -12.88 5.02
N GLY A 36 12.01 -13.62 6.11
CA GLY A 36 10.83 -13.49 6.95
C GLY A 36 10.66 -12.06 7.49
N ALA A 37 11.71 -11.49 8.06
CA ALA A 37 11.67 -10.13 8.59
C ALA A 37 11.40 -9.07 7.50
N LEU A 38 11.88 -9.29 6.27
CA LEU A 38 11.59 -8.40 5.13
C LEU A 38 10.10 -8.46 4.73
N ILE A 39 9.50 -9.65 4.72
CA ILE A 39 8.05 -9.79 4.47
C ILE A 39 7.23 -9.18 5.60
N ASP A 40 7.61 -9.40 6.86
CA ASP A 40 6.92 -8.79 8.01
C ASP A 40 6.98 -7.26 7.94
N SER A 41 8.15 -6.69 7.60
CA SER A 41 8.30 -5.25 7.39
C SER A 41 7.48 -4.76 6.20
N TRP A 42 7.39 -5.53 5.12
CA TRP A 42 6.54 -5.20 3.99
C TRP A 42 5.07 -5.11 4.42
N GLU A 43 4.54 -6.11 5.12
CA GLU A 43 3.16 -6.09 5.60
C GLU A 43 2.89 -4.88 6.50
N GLN A 44 3.77 -4.58 7.45
CA GLN A 44 3.65 -3.42 8.34
C GLN A 44 3.62 -2.08 7.59
N ARG A 45 4.29 -1.99 6.44
CA ARG A 45 4.44 -0.74 5.67
C ARG A 45 3.45 -0.61 4.51
N THR A 46 2.58 -1.59 4.31
CA THR A 46 1.66 -1.62 3.16
C THR A 46 0.25 -2.06 3.57
N THR A 47 0.12 -3.07 4.44
CA THR A 47 -1.17 -3.56 4.90
C THR A 47 -1.72 -2.73 6.05
N ASP A 48 -0.93 -2.53 7.11
CA ASP A 48 -1.40 -1.82 8.32
C ASP A 48 -1.81 -0.37 8.03
N PRO A 49 -1.06 0.43 7.24
CA PRO A 49 -1.44 1.80 6.92
C PRO A 49 -2.75 1.87 6.11
N LEU A 50 -2.95 0.93 5.18
CA LEU A 50 -4.16 0.86 4.39
C LEU A 50 -5.37 0.50 5.26
N ILE A 51 -5.26 -0.54 6.09
CA ILE A 51 -6.33 -0.94 7.03
C ILE A 51 -6.66 0.23 7.96
N LYS A 52 -5.65 0.89 8.52
CA LYS A 52 -5.83 2.08 9.35
C LYS A 52 -6.57 3.19 8.60
N ALA A 53 -6.20 3.48 7.35
CA ALA A 53 -6.87 4.50 6.54
C ALA A 53 -8.36 4.19 6.32
N THR A 54 -8.74 2.90 6.23
CA THR A 54 -10.16 2.52 6.13
C THR A 54 -10.96 2.75 7.42
N GLN A 55 -10.28 2.91 8.55
CA GLN A 55 -10.84 3.05 9.90
C GLN A 55 -10.68 4.45 10.47
N ASP A 56 -9.84 5.30 9.84
CA ASP A 56 -9.66 6.70 10.22
C ASP A 56 -11.00 7.45 10.20
N TYR A 57 -11.11 8.45 11.06
CA TYR A 57 -12.29 9.31 11.14
C TYR A 57 -12.64 9.93 9.79
N ALA A 58 -13.93 9.97 9.49
CA ALA A 58 -14.51 10.67 8.35
C ALA A 58 -15.95 11.08 8.66
N ASP A 59 -16.36 12.25 8.18
CA ASP A 59 -17.73 12.74 8.31
C ASP A 59 -18.65 12.23 7.18
N SER A 60 -18.07 11.66 6.13
CA SER A 60 -18.80 11.15 4.95
C SER A 60 -18.12 9.95 4.31
N ALA A 61 -18.87 9.23 3.46
CA ALA A 61 -18.34 8.15 2.63
C ALA A 61 -17.23 8.64 1.68
N ALA A 62 -17.38 9.86 1.15
CA ALA A 62 -16.42 10.49 0.27
C ALA A 62 -15.11 10.79 1.03
N GLU A 63 -15.20 11.36 2.23
CA GLU A 63 -14.03 11.63 3.07
C GLU A 63 -13.32 10.34 3.53
N ALA A 64 -14.07 9.28 3.84
CA ALA A 64 -13.48 7.98 4.17
C ALA A 64 -12.67 7.43 2.98
N MET A 65 -13.16 7.59 1.75
CA MET A 65 -12.41 7.21 0.55
C MET A 65 -11.18 8.10 0.32
N LEU A 66 -11.28 9.40 0.62
CA LEU A 66 -10.13 10.31 0.56
C LEU A 66 -9.02 9.90 1.53
N ASN A 67 -9.34 9.39 2.72
CA ASN A 67 -8.34 8.81 3.64
C ASN A 67 -7.58 7.64 2.99
N VAL A 68 -8.30 6.73 2.34
CA VAL A 68 -7.71 5.59 1.62
C VAL A 68 -6.82 6.06 0.47
N LEU A 69 -7.31 6.98 -0.37
CA LEU A 69 -6.53 7.49 -1.51
C LEU A 69 -5.29 8.26 -1.05
N ALA A 70 -5.37 9.00 0.06
CA ALA A 70 -4.21 9.69 0.64
C ALA A 70 -3.12 8.70 1.07
N CYS A 71 -3.51 7.51 1.57
CA CYS A 71 -2.56 6.46 1.92
C CYS A 71 -1.70 6.01 0.72
N PHE A 72 -2.29 5.91 -0.48
CA PHE A 72 -1.57 5.51 -1.71
C PHE A 72 -0.82 6.66 -2.41
N LEU A 73 -1.20 7.91 -2.14
CA LEU A 73 -0.57 9.10 -2.71
C LEU A 73 0.58 9.66 -1.86
N SER A 74 0.75 9.14 -0.65
CA SER A 74 1.80 9.54 0.29
C SER A 74 2.74 8.39 0.58
N ASP A 75 3.81 8.67 1.33
CA ASP A 75 4.78 7.67 1.80
C ASP A 75 4.21 6.72 2.87
N MET A 76 2.93 6.83 3.23
CA MET A 76 2.29 5.92 4.19
C MET A 76 2.23 4.48 3.68
N PHE A 77 1.99 4.29 2.38
CA PHE A 77 2.04 2.98 1.74
C PHE A 77 3.33 2.87 0.92
N ASP A 78 4.24 1.98 1.30
CA ASP A 78 5.50 1.79 0.56
C ASP A 78 5.26 1.04 -0.77
N SER A 79 4.89 1.78 -1.80
CA SER A 79 4.61 1.27 -3.15
C SER A 79 5.84 0.62 -3.81
N LYS A 80 7.06 1.07 -3.46
CA LYS A 80 8.30 0.48 -4.01
C LYS A 80 8.54 -0.89 -3.39
N LEU A 81 8.31 -1.02 -2.08
CA LEU A 81 8.41 -2.28 -1.37
C LEU A 81 7.31 -3.25 -1.80
N GLU A 82 6.08 -2.78 -1.99
CA GLU A 82 4.97 -3.57 -2.57
C GLU A 82 5.35 -4.15 -3.93
N PHE A 83 5.88 -3.33 -4.84
CA PHE A 83 6.34 -3.79 -6.15
C PHE A 83 7.44 -4.85 -6.03
N ALA A 84 8.43 -4.63 -5.16
CA ALA A 84 9.55 -5.54 -4.95
C ALA A 84 9.08 -6.91 -4.40
N VAL A 85 8.19 -6.92 -3.41
CA VAL A 85 7.68 -8.16 -2.82
C VAL A 85 6.77 -8.92 -3.80
N ARG A 86 5.93 -8.23 -4.57
CA ARG A 86 5.15 -8.90 -5.62
C ARG A 86 6.04 -9.50 -6.71
N SER A 87 7.13 -8.83 -7.07
CA SER A 87 8.12 -9.37 -8.01
C SER A 87 8.82 -10.61 -7.45
N TRP A 88 9.10 -10.64 -6.13
CA TRP A 88 9.63 -11.82 -5.44
C TRP A 88 8.62 -12.97 -5.43
N ALA A 89 7.35 -12.69 -5.13
CA ALA A 89 6.29 -13.70 -5.08
C ALA A 89 6.21 -14.56 -6.36
N LEU A 90 6.48 -13.98 -7.53
CA LEU A 90 6.50 -14.71 -8.82
C LEU A 90 7.46 -15.91 -8.86
N GLN A 91 8.41 -15.98 -7.94
CA GLN A 91 9.46 -17.00 -7.89
C GLN A 91 9.45 -17.79 -6.57
N ASP A 92 8.54 -17.49 -5.65
CA ASP A 92 8.54 -18.05 -4.29
C ASP A 92 7.11 -18.28 -3.78
N ASP A 93 6.72 -19.55 -3.64
CA ASP A 93 5.38 -19.96 -3.23
C ASP A 93 5.04 -19.50 -1.80
N LYS A 94 6.02 -19.47 -0.89
CA LYS A 94 5.79 -19.02 0.49
C LYS A 94 5.47 -17.53 0.51
N VAL A 95 6.13 -16.74 -0.33
CA VAL A 95 5.86 -15.31 -0.44
C VAL A 95 4.56 -15.05 -1.18
N THR A 96 4.21 -15.87 -2.17
CA THR A 96 2.89 -15.84 -2.82
C THR A 96 1.76 -16.00 -1.82
N GLU A 97 1.87 -16.96 -0.89
CA GLU A 97 0.88 -17.16 0.17
C GLU A 97 0.77 -15.93 1.08
N ARG A 98 1.90 -15.36 1.52
CA ARG A 98 1.92 -14.13 2.34
C ARG A 98 1.29 -12.94 1.61
N VAL A 99 1.54 -12.80 0.31
CA VAL A 99 0.92 -11.76 -0.52
C VAL A 99 -0.59 -11.95 -0.60
N LYS A 100 -1.04 -13.18 -0.83
CA LYS A 100 -2.47 -13.51 -0.87
C LYS A 100 -3.18 -13.16 0.44
N ASP A 101 -2.60 -13.51 1.58
CA ASP A 101 -3.17 -13.20 2.90
C ASP A 101 -3.24 -11.69 3.17
N ALA A 102 -2.23 -10.93 2.74
CA ALA A 102 -2.28 -9.48 2.81
C ALA A 102 -3.40 -8.90 1.92
N ASP A 103 -3.51 -9.39 0.69
CA ASP A 103 -4.52 -8.94 -0.28
C ASP A 103 -5.94 -9.19 0.24
N GLU A 104 -6.20 -10.36 0.84
CA GLU A 104 -7.48 -10.70 1.47
C GLU A 104 -7.84 -9.75 2.62
N ARG A 105 -6.88 -9.45 3.52
CA ARG A 105 -7.10 -8.50 4.63
C ARG A 105 -7.40 -7.08 4.13
N ARG A 106 -6.64 -6.60 3.15
CA ARG A 106 -6.81 -5.26 2.56
C ARG A 106 -8.17 -5.14 1.86
N LEU A 107 -8.56 -6.16 1.10
CA LEU A 107 -9.89 -6.22 0.47
C LEU A 107 -11.02 -6.26 1.49
N SER A 108 -10.89 -7.06 2.57
CA SER A 108 -11.91 -7.09 3.63
C SER A 108 -12.06 -5.74 4.30
N ALA A 109 -10.96 -5.06 4.63
CA ALA A 109 -11.00 -3.74 5.25
C ALA A 109 -11.71 -2.69 4.37
N LEU A 110 -11.42 -2.69 3.06
CA LEU A 110 -12.09 -1.81 2.08
C LEU A 110 -13.59 -2.13 1.98
N ARG A 111 -13.94 -3.42 1.87
CA ARG A 111 -15.34 -3.87 1.80
C ARG A 111 -16.10 -3.47 3.06
N GLU A 112 -15.54 -3.73 4.23
CA GLU A 112 -16.15 -3.36 5.52
C GLU A 112 -16.34 -1.86 5.66
N MET A 113 -15.36 -1.05 5.22
CA MET A 113 -15.51 0.41 5.18
C MET A 113 -16.68 0.84 4.30
N LEU A 114 -16.79 0.30 3.10
CA LEU A 114 -17.88 0.63 2.18
C LEU A 114 -19.25 0.23 2.75
N ILE A 115 -19.35 -0.94 3.41
CA ILE A 115 -20.57 -1.39 4.09
C ILE A 115 -20.93 -0.45 5.24
N ARG A 116 -19.95 -0.02 6.05
CA ARG A 116 -20.19 0.95 7.15
C ARG A 116 -20.80 2.27 6.64
N TRP A 117 -20.49 2.65 5.40
CA TRP A 117 -21.03 3.83 4.73
C TRP A 117 -22.27 3.54 3.86
N GLY A 118 -22.95 2.42 4.09
CA GLY A 118 -24.27 2.13 3.53
C GLY A 118 -24.27 1.41 2.17
N GLN A 119 -23.11 0.96 1.67
CA GLN A 119 -23.08 0.11 0.47
C GLN A 119 -23.63 -1.27 0.77
N ARG A 120 -24.40 -1.84 -0.16
CA ARG A 120 -24.81 -3.25 -0.08
C ARG A 120 -23.58 -4.15 -0.17
N GLU A 121 -23.60 -5.28 0.50
CA GLU A 121 -22.45 -6.20 0.58
C GLU A 121 -21.87 -6.56 -0.79
N GLN A 122 -22.73 -6.89 -1.77
CA GLN A 122 -22.29 -7.21 -3.13
C GLN A 122 -21.64 -6.00 -3.82
N ASP A 123 -22.21 -4.80 -3.69
CA ASP A 123 -21.63 -3.60 -4.30
C ASP A 123 -20.30 -3.23 -3.64
N ALA A 124 -20.23 -3.39 -2.31
CA ALA A 124 -19.01 -3.15 -1.53
C ALA A 124 -17.87 -4.09 -1.93
N ASP A 125 -18.13 -5.38 -2.18
CA ASP A 125 -17.12 -6.33 -2.66
C ASP A 125 -16.55 -5.91 -4.02
N ILE A 126 -17.42 -5.62 -4.99
CA ILE A 126 -17.00 -5.24 -6.35
C ILE A 126 -16.26 -3.89 -6.34
N ARG A 127 -16.74 -2.92 -5.56
CA ARG A 127 -16.08 -1.62 -5.39
C ARG A 127 -14.72 -1.76 -4.72
N ALA A 128 -14.61 -2.54 -3.64
CA ALA A 128 -13.35 -2.82 -2.95
C ALA A 128 -12.31 -3.41 -3.91
N ARG A 129 -12.71 -4.40 -4.72
CA ARG A 129 -11.85 -4.99 -5.76
C ARG A 129 -11.41 -3.96 -6.81
N THR A 130 -12.33 -3.11 -7.27
CA THR A 130 -12.05 -2.08 -8.27
C THR A 130 -11.04 -1.07 -7.75
N ILE A 131 -11.22 -0.58 -6.52
CA ILE A 131 -10.28 0.33 -5.85
C ILE A 131 -8.91 -0.34 -5.74
N TYR A 132 -8.90 -1.54 -5.16
CA TYR A 132 -7.67 -2.25 -4.81
C TYR A 132 -6.84 -2.61 -6.04
N LEU A 133 -7.47 -3.28 -7.02
CA LEU A 133 -6.79 -3.70 -8.25
C LEU A 133 -6.33 -2.51 -9.10
N THR A 134 -7.04 -1.37 -9.04
CA THR A 134 -6.57 -0.14 -9.70
C THR A 134 -5.27 0.34 -9.07
N GLN A 135 -5.18 0.43 -7.74
CA GLN A 135 -3.95 0.88 -7.07
C GLN A 135 -2.80 -0.11 -7.24
N ILE A 136 -3.06 -1.41 -7.10
CA ILE A 136 -2.05 -2.45 -7.38
C ILE A 136 -1.63 -2.42 -8.86
N GLY A 137 -2.54 -2.09 -9.79
CA GLY A 137 -2.23 -1.89 -11.20
C GLY A 137 -1.25 -0.74 -11.42
N TYR A 138 -1.50 0.43 -10.82
CA TYR A 138 -0.56 1.57 -10.83
C TYR A 138 0.84 1.16 -10.36
N ILE A 139 0.91 0.43 -9.25
CA ILE A 139 2.17 -0.03 -8.64
C ILE A 139 2.88 -1.06 -9.52
N SER A 140 2.16 -2.09 -9.97
CA SER A 140 2.70 -3.22 -10.73
C SER A 140 3.18 -2.78 -12.12
N MET A 141 2.46 -1.86 -12.75
CA MET A 141 2.84 -1.27 -14.04
C MET A 141 3.90 -0.17 -13.90
N ARG A 142 4.23 0.24 -12.66
CA ARG A 142 5.10 1.40 -12.37
C ARG A 142 4.67 2.64 -13.15
N ALA A 143 3.36 2.86 -13.23
CA ALA A 143 2.78 3.94 -14.00
C ALA A 143 3.35 5.28 -13.52
N GLN A 144 3.85 6.08 -14.46
CA GLN A 144 4.37 7.41 -14.16
C GLN A 144 3.30 8.44 -14.49
N GLU A 145 2.78 9.07 -13.45
CA GLU A 145 1.80 10.14 -13.54
C GLU A 145 2.19 11.20 -12.52
N ASP A 146 2.24 12.46 -12.96
CA ASP A 146 2.57 13.54 -12.06
C ASP A 146 1.46 13.73 -11.01
N MET A 147 1.85 14.26 -9.84
CA MET A 147 0.94 14.37 -8.71
C MET A 147 -0.26 15.26 -9.02
N GLU A 148 -0.09 16.33 -9.81
CA GLU A 148 -1.18 17.24 -10.16
C GLU A 148 -2.24 16.53 -11.01
N THR A 149 -1.82 15.76 -12.02
CA THR A 149 -2.74 14.91 -12.82
C THR A 149 -3.48 13.91 -11.94
N ARG A 150 -2.80 13.27 -10.98
CA ARG A 150 -3.46 12.33 -10.04
C ARG A 150 -4.49 13.05 -9.18
N LEU A 151 -4.14 14.19 -8.60
CA LEU A 151 -5.03 15.00 -7.75
C LEU A 151 -6.29 15.46 -8.51
N GLN A 152 -6.15 15.86 -9.78
CA GLN A 152 -7.28 16.27 -10.62
C GLN A 152 -8.32 15.15 -10.84
N ARG A 153 -7.91 13.88 -10.79
CA ARG A 153 -8.82 12.73 -10.95
C ARG A 153 -9.51 12.30 -9.66
N ILE A 154 -9.03 12.75 -8.50
CA ILE A 154 -9.52 12.28 -7.20
C ILE A 154 -11.01 12.49 -7.01
N PRO A 155 -11.62 13.65 -7.32
CA PRO A 155 -13.07 13.82 -7.15
C PRO A 155 -13.87 12.76 -7.90
N THR A 156 -13.49 12.47 -9.15
CA THR A 156 -14.15 11.46 -9.99
C THR A 156 -13.89 10.04 -9.50
N TYR A 157 -12.67 9.73 -9.03
CA TYR A 157 -12.41 8.44 -8.39
C TYR A 157 -13.28 8.22 -7.16
N VAL A 158 -13.40 9.22 -6.28
CA VAL A 158 -14.24 9.15 -5.08
C VAL A 158 -15.71 8.90 -5.47
N GLU A 159 -16.23 9.64 -6.45
CA GLU A 159 -17.59 9.45 -6.95
C GLU A 159 -17.79 8.05 -7.53
N ILE A 160 -16.89 7.57 -8.39
CA ILE A 160 -16.97 6.22 -8.95
C ILE A 160 -16.94 5.17 -7.85
N TYR A 161 -16.06 5.30 -6.86
CA TYR A 161 -15.85 4.30 -5.83
C TYR A 161 -16.93 4.29 -4.75
N THR A 162 -17.51 5.44 -4.43
CA THR A 162 -18.44 5.57 -3.31
C THR A 162 -19.88 5.88 -3.72
N GLY A 163 -20.11 6.32 -4.96
CA GLY A 163 -21.39 6.89 -5.39
C GLY A 163 -21.70 8.27 -4.82
N HIS A 164 -20.74 8.90 -4.12
CA HIS A 164 -20.89 10.20 -3.48
C HIS A 164 -19.85 11.19 -3.99
N THR A 165 -20.27 12.43 -4.22
CA THR A 165 -19.36 13.52 -4.58
C THR A 165 -18.67 14.06 -3.33
N ALA A 166 -17.35 14.21 -3.38
CA ALA A 166 -16.60 14.87 -2.31
C ALA A 166 -16.89 16.36 -2.27
N GLU A 167 -17.11 16.90 -1.08
CA GLU A 167 -17.33 18.33 -0.88
C GLU A 167 -16.02 19.12 -1.07
N PRO A 168 -16.09 20.39 -1.51
CA PRO A 168 -14.89 21.24 -1.67
C PRO A 168 -14.02 21.32 -0.42
N ARG A 169 -14.62 21.32 0.78
CA ARG A 169 -13.88 21.34 2.05
C ARG A 169 -13.11 20.04 2.33
N GLU A 170 -13.66 18.90 1.92
CA GLU A 170 -13.02 17.59 2.08
C GLU A 170 -11.83 17.48 1.13
N LEU A 171 -12.01 17.91 -0.13
CA LEU A 171 -10.94 17.96 -1.13
C LEU A 171 -9.80 18.90 -0.71
N ALA A 172 -10.12 20.06 -0.12
CA ALA A 172 -9.12 20.99 0.39
C ALA A 172 -8.28 20.37 1.54
N ARG A 173 -8.94 19.71 2.51
CA ARG A 173 -8.24 18.99 3.60
C ARG A 173 -7.37 17.87 3.06
N PHE A 174 -7.90 17.08 2.14
CA PHE A 174 -7.18 16.00 1.48
C PHE A 174 -5.93 16.50 0.76
N ARG A 175 -6.04 17.56 -0.04
CA ARG A 175 -4.89 18.14 -0.76
C ARG A 175 -3.82 18.61 0.20
N ALA A 176 -4.20 19.36 1.24
CA ALA A 176 -3.25 19.81 2.27
C ALA A 176 -2.55 18.64 2.98
N ARG A 177 -3.28 17.54 3.27
CA ARG A 177 -2.72 16.32 3.86
C ARG A 177 -1.69 15.67 2.94
N VAL A 178 -2.01 15.49 1.66
CA VAL A 178 -1.08 14.87 0.67
C VAL A 178 0.18 15.72 0.49
N GLU A 179 0.03 17.04 0.36
CA GLU A 179 1.17 17.97 0.24
C GLU A 179 2.06 17.95 1.49
N SER A 180 1.48 17.92 2.68
CA SER A 180 2.24 17.81 3.93
C SER A 180 3.00 16.48 4.05
N LEU A 181 2.38 15.36 3.65
CA LEU A 181 2.99 14.03 3.77
C LEU A 181 4.10 13.81 2.74
N THR A 182 4.01 14.44 1.58
CA THR A 182 5.04 14.38 0.53
C THR A 182 6.22 15.33 0.79
N SER A 183 6.01 16.41 1.54
CA SER A 183 7.06 17.41 1.83
C SER A 183 7.96 17.06 3.02
N GLN A 184 7.65 16.01 3.80
CA GLN A 184 8.37 15.66 5.03
C GLN A 184 9.52 14.64 4.85
N ASN A 185 9.78 14.16 3.63
CA ASN A 185 10.89 13.23 3.35
C ASN A 185 11.74 13.71 2.16
N PRO A 186 12.90 14.37 2.39
CA PRO A 186 13.90 14.63 1.35
C PRO A 186 14.62 13.36 0.89
#